data_AF-T0PWF2-F1
#
_entry.id   AF-T0PWF2-F1
#
_cell.length_a   1.000
_cell.length_b   1.000
_cell.length_c   1.000
_cell.angle_alpha   90.00
_cell.angle_beta   90.00
_cell.angle_gamma   90.00
#
_symmetry.space_group_name_H-M   'P 1'
#
loop_
_entity.id
_entity.type
_entity.pdbx_description
1 polymer ?
#
loop_
_entity_poly.entity_id
_entity_poly.type
_entity_poly.pdbx_seq_one_letter_code
_entity_poly.pdbx_strand_id
1 'polypeptide(L)'
;MVLSSAALKGIAAYEYHPGALTWLDTKFNLYWNAVVNLLPTWVAPNVITLVGTAITVSTSLVFFQSVPTMTETAPPHLYLVCAIGLFLYQTCDAIDGKQARRTGSSSPLGQLLDHGGDAICNVFSNLAVGVAIGTGPTLGLLLLLSSTSVVFFLAQWEEYHTGTLRCGNGYVGVTEGLLLLMALHVVTAFCGHAFWDTPVTSSLSVRDTLLLLVAVAMTLQGYDNVQMVCAAIDTQQQPRCSKTQALLQLVPTASIVLGSVVWMQSDDVAAYGYPFFLAIGLSHVTLSSRMIVSHMCKIPFAGQADMVCLLGAALAALVSTNVHGATIATVYLSVVVGMHSCYMANVVREIGAYLGICVLLIKPRD
;
A
#
# COMPACT_ATOMS: atom_id res chain seq x y z
N MET A 1 16.99 2.36 -20.05
CA MET A 1 17.03 1.04 -19.44
C MET A 1 17.18 1.25 -17.94
N VAL A 2 16.20 0.84 -17.16
CA VAL A 2 16.18 0.99 -15.69
C VAL A 2 16.79 -0.25 -15.03
N LEU A 3 16.61 -1.43 -15.60
CA LEU A 3 17.11 -2.71 -15.09
C LEU A 3 18.38 -3.14 -15.83
N SER A 4 19.40 -3.55 -15.08
CA SER A 4 20.60 -4.14 -15.66
C SER A 4 20.34 -5.56 -16.18
N SER A 5 21.22 -6.09 -17.03
CA SER A 5 21.10 -7.48 -17.48
C SER A 5 21.15 -8.49 -16.33
N ALA A 6 21.83 -8.16 -15.23
CA ALA A 6 21.84 -9.00 -14.02
C ALA A 6 20.47 -8.99 -13.33
N ALA A 7 19.83 -7.82 -13.23
CA ALA A 7 18.47 -7.70 -12.67
C ALA A 7 17.44 -8.48 -13.49
N LEU A 8 17.55 -8.45 -14.82
CA LEU A 8 16.69 -9.22 -15.72
C LEU A 8 16.88 -10.74 -15.58
N LYS A 9 18.11 -11.21 -15.36
CA LYS A 9 18.35 -12.63 -15.01
C LYS A 9 17.78 -12.99 -13.65
N GLY A 10 17.89 -12.08 -12.68
CA GLY A 10 17.37 -12.27 -11.32
C GLY A 10 15.86 -12.47 -11.30
N ILE A 11 15.11 -11.62 -12.02
CA ILE A 11 13.64 -11.72 -12.11
C ILE A 11 13.19 -13.00 -12.82
N ALA A 12 13.93 -13.49 -13.83
CA ALA A 12 13.60 -14.75 -14.47
C ALA A 12 13.83 -15.97 -13.57
N ALA A 13 14.70 -15.85 -12.57
CA ALA A 13 14.97 -16.89 -11.58
C ALA A 13 14.18 -16.72 -10.27
N TYR A 14 13.23 -15.79 -10.23
CA TYR A 14 12.42 -15.52 -9.04
C TYR A 14 11.26 -16.50 -8.93
N GLU A 15 11.02 -16.99 -7.72
CA GLU A 15 9.90 -17.85 -7.37
C GLU A 15 9.20 -17.27 -6.14
N TYR A 16 7.87 -17.23 -6.21
CA TYR A 16 7.03 -16.69 -5.14
C TYR A 16 6.77 -17.73 -4.07
N HIS A 17 6.95 -17.35 -2.81
CA HIS A 17 6.61 -18.17 -1.65
C HIS A 17 5.63 -17.41 -0.73
N PRO A 18 4.36 -17.82 -0.67
CA PRO A 18 3.38 -17.20 0.22
C PRO A 18 3.58 -17.65 1.67
N GLY A 19 3.20 -16.78 2.61
CA GLY A 19 3.06 -17.11 4.02
C GLY A 19 1.83 -17.97 4.35
N ALA A 20 1.61 -18.19 5.64
CA ALA A 20 0.45 -18.94 6.13
C ALA A 20 -0.86 -18.15 5.95
N LEU A 21 -1.93 -18.88 5.60
CA LEU A 21 -3.29 -18.33 5.49
C LEU A 21 -3.93 -18.16 6.87
N THR A 22 -4.77 -17.14 7.03
CA THR A 22 -5.62 -16.96 8.21
C THR A 22 -6.88 -17.82 8.14
N TRP A 23 -7.65 -17.84 9.23
CA TRP A 23 -8.94 -18.50 9.23
C TRP A 23 -9.90 -17.91 8.19
N LEU A 24 -10.00 -16.58 8.05
CA LEU A 24 -10.89 -15.97 7.06
C LEU A 24 -10.43 -16.26 5.63
N ASP A 25 -9.12 -16.26 5.36
CA ASP A 25 -8.60 -16.66 4.06
C ASP A 25 -9.12 -18.04 3.64
N THR A 26 -9.13 -19.01 4.57
CA THR A 26 -9.65 -20.35 4.26
C THR A 26 -11.14 -20.36 3.91
N LYS A 27 -11.93 -19.46 4.49
CA LYS A 27 -13.38 -19.36 4.22
C LYS A 27 -13.65 -18.64 2.91
N PHE A 28 -13.01 -17.50 2.70
CA PHE A 28 -13.14 -16.72 1.47
C PHE A 28 -12.60 -17.46 0.25
N ASN A 29 -11.62 -18.36 0.43
CA ASN A 29 -11.14 -19.21 -0.65
C ASN A 29 -12.25 -20.04 -1.32
N LEU A 30 -13.30 -20.46 -0.59
CA LEU A 30 -14.45 -21.14 -1.20
C LEU A 30 -15.17 -20.22 -2.19
N TYR A 31 -15.42 -18.98 -1.79
CA TYR A 31 -16.03 -17.95 -2.61
C TYR A 31 -15.13 -17.57 -3.80
N TRP A 32 -13.86 -17.25 -3.56
CA TRP A 32 -12.92 -16.86 -4.63
C TRP A 32 -12.67 -17.97 -5.65
N ASN A 33 -12.63 -19.25 -5.21
CA ASN A 33 -12.55 -20.38 -6.13
C ASN A 33 -13.83 -20.54 -6.98
N ALA A 34 -15.00 -20.17 -6.46
CA ALA A 34 -16.22 -20.14 -7.26
C ALA A 34 -16.18 -18.98 -8.28
N VAL A 35 -15.79 -17.78 -7.85
CA VAL A 35 -15.73 -16.59 -8.70
C VAL A 35 -14.74 -16.76 -9.85
N VAL A 36 -13.53 -17.28 -9.58
CA VAL A 36 -12.52 -17.45 -10.64
C VAL A 36 -13.01 -18.39 -11.75
N ASN A 37 -13.87 -19.36 -11.44
CA ASN A 37 -14.44 -20.28 -12.45
C ASN A 37 -15.43 -19.59 -13.40
N LEU A 38 -16.03 -18.48 -12.98
CA LEU A 38 -16.91 -17.66 -13.81
C LEU A 38 -16.14 -16.77 -14.80
N LEU A 39 -14.85 -16.51 -14.54
CA LEU A 39 -14.04 -15.69 -15.44
C LEU A 39 -13.74 -16.43 -16.74
N PRO A 40 -13.84 -15.76 -17.90
CA PRO A 40 -13.36 -16.30 -19.15
C PRO A 40 -11.85 -16.54 -19.10
N THR A 41 -11.40 -17.65 -19.70
CA THR A 41 -9.98 -18.06 -19.68
C THR A 41 -9.05 -17.16 -20.51
N TRP A 42 -9.60 -16.26 -21.32
CA TRP A 42 -8.83 -15.27 -22.09
C TRP A 42 -8.51 -14.00 -21.27
N VAL A 43 -9.16 -13.79 -20.12
CA VAL A 43 -8.89 -12.64 -19.26
C VAL A 43 -7.54 -12.84 -18.56
N ALA A 44 -6.58 -11.95 -18.85
CA ALA A 44 -5.27 -11.96 -18.23
C ALA A 44 -5.36 -11.60 -16.73
N PRO A 45 -4.62 -12.31 -15.84
CA PRO A 45 -4.58 -12.01 -14.41
C PRO A 45 -4.31 -10.54 -14.10
N ASN A 46 -3.31 -9.95 -14.77
CA ASN A 46 -2.92 -8.57 -14.58
C ASN A 46 -4.06 -7.57 -14.89
N VAL A 47 -5.01 -7.92 -15.78
CA VAL A 47 -6.19 -7.08 -16.03
C VAL A 47 -7.10 -7.08 -14.81
N ILE A 48 -7.25 -8.22 -14.15
CA ILE A 48 -8.04 -8.36 -12.92
C ILE A 48 -7.43 -7.49 -11.82
N THR A 49 -6.12 -7.59 -11.62
CA THR A 49 -5.36 -6.75 -10.68
C THR A 49 -5.61 -5.26 -10.94
N LEU A 50 -5.38 -4.81 -12.18
CA LEU A 50 -5.54 -3.40 -12.56
C LEU A 50 -6.98 -2.90 -12.40
N VAL A 51 -7.97 -3.75 -12.69
CA VAL A 51 -9.39 -3.43 -12.44
C VAL A 51 -9.67 -3.27 -10.96
N GLY A 52 -9.18 -4.19 -10.12
CA GLY A 52 -9.31 -4.10 -8.66
C GLY A 52 -8.70 -2.79 -8.13
N THR A 53 -7.48 -2.47 -8.55
CA THR A 53 -6.82 -1.20 -8.18
C THR A 53 -7.62 0.02 -8.64
N ALA A 54 -8.11 0.02 -9.89
CA ALA A 54 -8.89 1.11 -10.44
C ALA A 54 -10.22 1.32 -9.69
N ILE A 55 -10.87 0.24 -9.23
CA ILE A 55 -12.09 0.32 -8.42
C ILE A 55 -11.81 1.04 -7.10
N THR A 56 -10.77 0.62 -6.36
CA THR A 56 -10.42 1.28 -5.08
C THR A 56 -10.07 2.75 -5.29
N VAL A 57 -9.22 3.07 -6.28
CA VAL A 57 -8.83 4.46 -6.54
C VAL A 57 -10.03 5.31 -6.95
N SER A 58 -10.87 4.84 -7.87
CA SER A 58 -12.03 5.61 -8.35
C SER A 58 -13.07 5.84 -7.26
N THR A 59 -13.41 4.82 -6.47
CA THR A 59 -14.36 4.96 -5.35
C THR A 59 -13.83 5.92 -4.28
N SER A 60 -12.55 5.83 -3.91
CA SER A 60 -11.92 6.78 -2.99
C SER A 60 -11.89 8.21 -3.55
N LEU A 61 -11.58 8.41 -4.83
CA LEU A 61 -11.57 9.75 -5.44
C LEU A 61 -12.96 10.40 -5.48
N VAL A 62 -13.99 9.64 -5.83
CA VAL A 62 -15.38 10.12 -5.79
C VAL A 62 -15.76 10.49 -4.36
N PHE A 63 -15.36 9.69 -3.37
CA PHE A 63 -15.55 10.02 -1.97
C PHE A 63 -14.83 11.31 -1.60
N PHE A 64 -13.55 11.47 -1.93
CA PHE A 64 -12.76 12.67 -1.62
C PHE A 64 -13.36 13.96 -2.21
N GLN A 65 -13.88 13.88 -3.43
CA GLN A 65 -14.56 15.00 -4.08
C GLN A 65 -15.82 15.46 -3.34
N SER A 66 -16.47 14.56 -2.59
CA SER A 66 -17.65 14.89 -1.79
C SER A 66 -17.35 15.51 -0.43
N VAL A 67 -16.11 15.39 0.05
CA VAL A 67 -15.65 15.87 1.37
C VAL A 67 -14.31 16.65 1.24
N PRO A 68 -14.28 17.77 0.49
CA PRO A 68 -13.06 18.42 0.04
C PRO A 68 -12.18 18.95 1.18
N THR A 69 -12.73 19.30 2.35
CA THR A 69 -11.95 19.71 3.53
C THR A 69 -11.66 18.56 4.49
N MET A 70 -12.08 17.33 4.14
CA MET A 70 -11.91 16.11 4.94
C MET A 70 -12.67 16.14 6.27
N THR A 71 -13.61 17.06 6.44
CA THR A 71 -14.39 17.26 7.70
C THR A 71 -15.89 17.22 7.49
N GLU A 72 -16.36 17.31 6.25
CA GLU A 72 -17.78 17.26 5.92
C GLU A 72 -18.35 15.85 6.14
N THR A 73 -19.65 15.79 6.42
CA THR A 73 -20.37 14.51 6.39
C THR A 73 -20.76 14.20 4.95
N ALA A 74 -20.23 13.11 4.41
CA ALA A 74 -20.58 12.64 3.07
C ALA A 74 -22.00 12.04 3.06
N PRO A 75 -22.68 12.04 1.90
CA PRO A 75 -23.90 11.26 1.71
C PRO A 75 -23.68 9.77 2.07
N PRO A 76 -24.62 9.11 2.79
CA PRO A 76 -24.49 7.72 3.24
C PRO A 76 -24.08 6.71 2.16
N HIS A 77 -24.62 6.89 0.95
CA HIS A 77 -24.34 5.99 -0.18
C HIS A 77 -22.88 6.02 -0.62
N LEU A 78 -22.13 7.12 -0.40
CA LEU A 78 -20.72 7.19 -0.78
C LEU A 78 -19.83 6.34 0.12
N TYR A 79 -20.14 6.25 1.42
CA TYR A 79 -19.47 5.29 2.30
C TYR A 79 -19.73 3.85 1.86
N LEU A 80 -20.98 3.53 1.50
CA LEU A 80 -21.34 2.20 0.98
C LEU A 80 -20.65 1.90 -0.35
N VAL A 81 -20.50 2.88 -1.23
CA VAL A 81 -19.73 2.74 -2.49
C VAL A 81 -18.27 2.39 -2.20
N CYS A 82 -17.63 3.03 -1.20
CA CYS A 82 -16.28 2.65 -0.77
C CYS A 82 -16.22 1.23 -0.21
N ALA A 83 -17.18 0.83 0.63
CA ALA A 83 -17.24 -0.53 1.18
C ALA A 83 -17.42 -1.60 0.10
N ILE A 84 -18.32 -1.37 -0.87
CA ILE A 84 -18.53 -2.25 -2.02
C ILE A 84 -17.28 -2.27 -2.91
N GLY A 85 -16.67 -1.11 -3.14
CA GLY A 85 -15.41 -0.98 -3.89
C GLY A 85 -14.29 -1.84 -3.29
N LEU A 86 -14.12 -1.78 -1.97
CA LEU A 86 -13.16 -2.62 -1.25
C LEU A 86 -13.46 -4.12 -1.36
N PHE A 87 -14.73 -4.51 -1.30
CA PHE A 87 -15.12 -5.92 -1.49
C PHE A 87 -14.82 -6.41 -2.90
N LEU A 88 -15.09 -5.58 -3.92
CA LEU A 88 -14.76 -5.89 -5.31
C LEU A 88 -13.25 -5.95 -5.54
N TYR A 89 -12.48 -5.02 -4.96
CA TYR A 89 -11.02 -5.06 -4.99
C TYR A 89 -10.48 -6.33 -4.32
N GLN A 90 -10.90 -6.65 -3.09
CA GLN A 90 -10.50 -7.88 -2.39
C GLN A 90 -10.81 -9.13 -3.23
N THR A 91 -11.94 -9.12 -3.93
CA THR A 91 -12.30 -10.22 -4.83
C THR A 91 -11.35 -10.28 -6.04
N CYS A 92 -11.01 -9.15 -6.66
CA CYS A 92 -10.10 -9.09 -7.81
C CYS A 92 -8.69 -9.54 -7.44
N ASP A 93 -8.15 -9.00 -6.35
CA ASP A 93 -6.87 -9.37 -5.74
C ASP A 93 -6.76 -10.88 -5.52
N ALA A 94 -7.70 -11.46 -4.77
CA ALA A 94 -7.63 -12.88 -4.45
C ALA A 94 -7.79 -13.83 -5.66
N ILE A 95 -8.49 -13.41 -6.72
CA ILE A 95 -8.74 -14.25 -7.90
C ILE A 95 -7.71 -14.09 -9.00
N ASP A 96 -6.87 -13.04 -9.01
CA ASP A 96 -5.90 -12.85 -10.09
C ASP A 96 -4.85 -13.98 -10.13
N GLY A 97 -4.27 -14.36 -8.99
CA GLY A 97 -3.31 -15.43 -8.88
C GLY A 97 -3.97 -16.79 -9.10
N LYS A 98 -5.26 -16.92 -8.74
CA LYS A 98 -6.05 -18.12 -9.03
C LYS A 98 -6.28 -18.26 -10.52
N GLN A 99 -6.61 -17.17 -11.21
CA GLN A 99 -6.73 -17.14 -12.65
C GLN A 99 -5.38 -17.46 -13.29
N ALA A 100 -4.28 -16.89 -12.79
CA ALA A 100 -2.94 -17.13 -13.29
C ALA A 100 -2.54 -18.61 -13.20
N ARG A 101 -2.89 -19.29 -12.11
CA ARG A 101 -2.70 -20.74 -11.96
C ARG A 101 -3.62 -21.53 -12.90
N ARG A 102 -4.89 -21.13 -13.03
CA ARG A 102 -5.90 -21.78 -13.89
C ARG A 102 -5.53 -21.72 -15.38
N THR A 103 -5.01 -20.60 -15.85
CA THR A 103 -4.56 -20.40 -17.24
C THR A 103 -3.09 -20.77 -17.44
N GLY A 104 -2.38 -21.07 -16.34
CA GLY A 104 -0.94 -21.31 -16.29
C GLY A 104 -0.14 -20.16 -16.92
N SER A 105 -0.51 -18.94 -16.54
CA SER A 105 0.15 -17.67 -16.87
C SER A 105 0.70 -16.96 -15.63
N SER A 106 0.98 -17.70 -14.54
CA SER A 106 1.70 -17.20 -13.37
C SER A 106 3.06 -16.65 -13.76
N SER A 107 3.42 -15.47 -13.25
CA SER A 107 4.69 -14.84 -13.56
C SER A 107 5.13 -13.88 -12.46
N PRO A 108 6.45 -13.62 -12.32
CA PRO A 108 6.96 -12.57 -11.45
C PRO A 108 6.37 -11.19 -11.80
N LEU A 109 6.14 -10.91 -13.10
CA LEU A 109 5.53 -9.64 -13.51
C LEU A 109 4.11 -9.47 -12.97
N GLY A 110 3.33 -10.55 -12.90
CA GLY A 110 1.98 -10.51 -12.33
C GLY A 110 2.01 -10.15 -10.85
N GLN A 111 2.88 -10.78 -10.07
CA GLN A 111 3.03 -10.44 -8.64
C GLN A 111 3.53 -9.01 -8.43
N LEU A 112 4.44 -8.52 -9.28
CA LEU A 112 4.87 -7.11 -9.20
C LEU A 112 3.70 -6.14 -9.38
N LEU A 113 2.77 -6.44 -10.30
CA LEU A 113 1.58 -5.62 -10.51
C LEU A 113 0.59 -5.76 -9.35
N ASP A 114 0.43 -6.97 -8.83
CA ASP A 114 -0.43 -7.30 -7.69
C ASP A 114 -0.02 -6.50 -6.45
N HIS A 115 1.16 -6.77 -5.91
CA HIS A 115 1.65 -6.10 -4.70
C HIS A 115 1.91 -4.59 -4.91
N GLY A 116 2.23 -4.17 -6.14
CA GLY A 116 2.32 -2.76 -6.49
C GLY A 116 0.96 -2.05 -6.45
N GLY A 117 -0.09 -2.71 -6.94
CA GLY A 117 -1.48 -2.28 -6.87
C GLY A 117 -2.00 -2.26 -5.43
N ASP A 118 -1.63 -3.23 -4.61
CA ASP A 118 -1.95 -3.28 -3.18
C ASP A 118 -1.38 -2.10 -2.41
N ALA A 119 -0.14 -1.70 -2.72
CA ALA A 119 0.46 -0.53 -2.10
C ALA A 119 -0.37 0.74 -2.37
N ILE A 120 -0.86 0.90 -3.62
CA ILE A 120 -1.75 2.00 -4.00
C ILE A 120 -3.09 1.88 -3.26
N CYS A 121 -3.71 0.70 -3.28
CA CYS A 121 -4.99 0.46 -2.61
C CYS A 121 -4.91 0.73 -1.11
N ASN A 122 -3.80 0.35 -0.47
CA ASN A 122 -3.53 0.64 0.94
C ASN A 122 -3.59 2.15 1.24
N VAL A 123 -3.01 3.00 0.40
CA VAL A 123 -3.06 4.46 0.60
C VAL A 123 -4.48 5.01 0.44
N PHE A 124 -5.15 4.68 -0.67
CA PHE A 124 -6.46 5.24 -0.99
C PHE A 124 -7.56 4.75 -0.04
N SER A 125 -7.50 3.48 0.37
CA SER A 125 -8.48 2.89 1.29
C SER A 125 -8.32 3.40 2.71
N ASN A 126 -7.10 3.45 3.25
CA ASN A 126 -6.86 3.96 4.61
C ASN A 126 -7.12 5.47 4.71
N LEU A 127 -6.81 6.24 3.66
CA LEU A 127 -7.18 7.65 3.63
C LEU A 127 -8.71 7.83 3.59
N ALA A 128 -9.43 7.05 2.78
CA ALA A 128 -10.89 7.08 2.73
C ALA A 128 -11.53 6.68 4.06
N VAL A 129 -11.04 5.62 4.71
CA VAL A 129 -11.54 5.22 6.03
C VAL A 129 -11.21 6.26 7.09
N GLY A 130 -9.99 6.79 7.12
CA GLY A 130 -9.58 7.81 8.09
C GLY A 130 -10.45 9.08 8.01
N VAL A 131 -10.81 9.49 6.79
CA VAL A 131 -11.77 10.57 6.56
C VAL A 131 -13.20 10.14 6.92
N ALA A 132 -13.61 8.92 6.60
CA ALA A 132 -14.96 8.44 6.90
C ALA A 132 -15.24 8.38 8.41
N ILE A 133 -14.30 7.85 9.20
CA ILE A 133 -14.42 7.84 10.67
C ILE A 133 -14.23 9.23 11.28
N GLY A 134 -13.95 10.23 10.45
CA GLY A 134 -14.00 11.61 10.86
C GLY A 134 -12.74 12.20 11.43
N THR A 135 -11.59 11.58 11.19
CA THR A 135 -10.30 12.00 11.77
C THR A 135 -9.90 13.42 11.36
N GLY A 136 -10.38 13.89 10.21
CA GLY A 136 -9.97 15.17 9.64
C GLY A 136 -8.48 15.22 9.27
N PRO A 137 -7.99 16.37 8.81
CA PRO A 137 -6.58 16.55 8.42
C PRO A 137 -5.68 16.71 9.66
N THR A 138 -5.67 15.71 10.55
CA THR A 138 -4.98 15.76 11.85
C THR A 138 -3.75 14.87 11.88
N LEU A 139 -2.93 15.01 12.94
CA LEU A 139 -1.81 14.11 13.20
C LEU A 139 -2.29 12.65 13.34
N GLY A 140 -3.49 12.43 13.88
CA GLY A 140 -4.09 11.08 13.96
C GLY A 140 -4.26 10.44 12.59
N LEU A 141 -4.71 11.20 11.58
CA LEU A 141 -4.83 10.71 10.22
C LEU A 141 -3.47 10.43 9.59
N LEU A 142 -2.49 11.31 9.85
CA LEU A 142 -1.12 11.10 9.36
C LEU A 142 -0.53 9.81 9.93
N LEU A 143 -0.69 9.57 11.24
CA LEU A 143 -0.17 8.38 11.91
C LEU A 143 -0.91 7.12 11.47
N LEU A 144 -2.23 7.18 11.27
CA LEU A 144 -3.00 6.07 10.69
C LEU A 144 -2.45 5.70 9.30
N LEU A 145 -2.40 6.65 8.37
CA LEU A 145 -1.95 6.41 7.01
C LEU A 145 -0.47 5.96 6.95
N SER A 146 0.38 6.59 7.77
CA SER A 146 1.80 6.28 7.81
C SER A 146 2.05 4.90 8.41
N SER A 147 1.39 4.54 9.52
CA SER A 147 1.62 3.25 10.18
C SER A 147 1.21 2.07 9.30
N THR A 148 0.08 2.15 8.58
CA THR A 148 -0.33 1.10 7.65
C THR A 148 0.60 1.02 6.43
N SER A 149 1.04 2.16 5.90
CA SER A 149 2.00 2.23 4.79
C SER A 149 3.40 1.70 5.16
N VAL A 150 3.86 1.99 6.38
CA VAL A 150 5.13 1.48 6.92
C VAL A 150 5.04 -0.03 7.12
N VAL A 151 3.97 -0.54 7.72
CA VAL A 151 3.79 -1.99 7.90
C VAL A 151 3.69 -2.72 6.56
N PHE A 152 3.01 -2.14 5.57
CA PHE A 152 3.00 -2.67 4.22
C PHE A 152 4.42 -2.75 3.63
N PHE A 153 5.21 -1.68 3.75
CA PHE A 153 6.62 -1.68 3.33
C PHE A 153 7.44 -2.73 4.09
N LEU A 154 7.22 -2.89 5.40
CA LEU A 154 7.93 -3.86 6.24
C LEU A 154 7.64 -5.31 5.82
N ALA A 155 6.44 -5.63 5.33
CA ALA A 155 6.15 -6.95 4.78
C ALA A 155 6.99 -7.24 3.53
N GLN A 156 7.14 -6.27 2.63
CA GLN A 156 7.99 -6.40 1.43
C GLN A 156 9.48 -6.43 1.79
N TRP A 157 9.88 -5.67 2.81
CA TRP A 157 11.24 -5.68 3.35
C TRP A 157 11.55 -7.00 4.05
N GLU A 158 10.58 -7.61 4.74
CA GLU A 158 10.71 -8.95 5.28
C GLU A 158 10.91 -9.97 4.16
N GLU A 159 10.05 -9.97 3.14
CA GLU A 159 10.20 -10.85 1.96
C GLU A 159 11.58 -10.67 1.31
N TYR A 160 12.07 -9.42 1.21
CA TYR A 160 13.39 -9.13 0.67
C TYR A 160 14.52 -9.94 1.33
N HIS A 161 14.45 -10.13 2.65
CA HIS A 161 15.46 -10.84 3.44
C HIS A 161 15.14 -12.32 3.69
N THR A 162 13.86 -12.68 3.84
CA THR A 162 13.43 -14.04 4.19
C THR A 162 13.11 -14.90 2.96
N GLY A 163 12.74 -14.27 1.84
CA GLY A 163 12.24 -14.95 0.65
C GLY A 163 10.82 -15.49 0.77
N THR A 164 10.06 -15.08 1.79
CA THR A 164 8.65 -15.45 1.99
C THR A 164 7.85 -14.21 2.33
N LEU A 165 6.77 -13.95 1.59
CA LEU A 165 5.88 -12.83 1.90
C LEU A 165 4.81 -13.27 2.89
N ARG A 166 4.88 -12.75 4.12
CA ARG A 166 3.88 -12.98 5.14
C ARG A 166 2.80 -11.90 5.11
N CYS A 167 1.66 -12.25 4.54
CA CYS A 167 0.47 -11.39 4.52
C CYS A 167 -0.36 -11.46 5.82
N GLY A 168 0.19 -12.05 6.87
CA GLY A 168 -0.44 -12.19 8.19
C GLY A 168 0.40 -13.03 9.15
N ASN A 169 -0.10 -13.16 10.38
CA ASN A 169 0.53 -13.96 11.44
C ASN A 169 -0.21 -15.29 11.70
N GLY A 170 -1.08 -15.71 10.78
CA GLY A 170 -1.95 -16.89 10.91
C GLY A 170 -3.27 -16.63 11.64
N TYR A 171 -3.38 -15.54 12.40
CA TYR A 171 -4.61 -15.13 13.08
C TYR A 171 -5.25 -13.90 12.44
N VAL A 172 -4.43 -12.90 12.11
CA VAL A 172 -4.85 -11.65 11.48
C VAL A 172 -3.94 -11.41 10.27
N GLY A 173 -4.54 -11.06 9.15
CA GLY A 173 -3.86 -10.74 7.90
C GLY A 173 -4.61 -9.69 7.09
N VAL A 174 -4.30 -9.64 5.80
CA VAL A 174 -4.86 -8.64 4.87
C VAL A 174 -6.39 -8.76 4.76
N THR A 175 -6.94 -9.98 4.73
CA THR A 175 -8.39 -10.22 4.62
C THR A 175 -9.16 -9.61 5.81
N GLU A 176 -8.71 -9.85 7.04
CA GLU A 176 -9.29 -9.25 8.25
C GLU A 176 -9.23 -7.72 8.19
N GLY A 177 -8.08 -7.17 7.77
CA GLY A 177 -7.88 -5.72 7.62
C GLY A 177 -8.86 -5.10 6.63
N LEU A 178 -9.02 -5.68 5.44
CA LEU A 178 -9.96 -5.19 4.43
C LEU A 178 -11.40 -5.25 4.91
N LEU A 179 -11.80 -6.32 5.61
CA LEU A 179 -13.14 -6.42 6.19
C LEU A 179 -13.39 -5.39 7.30
N LEU A 180 -12.37 -5.07 8.10
CA LEU A 180 -12.44 -3.97 9.06
C LEU A 180 -12.68 -2.64 8.33
N LEU A 181 -11.92 -2.34 7.28
CA LEU A 181 -12.09 -1.11 6.49
C LEU A 181 -13.51 -1.01 5.89
N MET A 182 -14.05 -2.12 5.36
CA MET A 182 -15.43 -2.20 4.89
C MET A 182 -16.44 -1.93 6.01
N ALA A 183 -16.25 -2.55 7.18
CA ALA A 183 -17.13 -2.38 8.32
C ALA A 183 -17.14 -0.93 8.83
N LEU A 184 -16.00 -0.25 8.87
CA LEU A 184 -15.90 1.15 9.28
C LEU A 184 -16.69 2.08 8.35
N HIS A 185 -16.63 1.84 7.04
CA HIS A 185 -17.47 2.56 6.08
C HIS A 185 -18.96 2.28 6.29
N VAL A 186 -19.34 1.01 6.47
CA VAL A 186 -20.74 0.62 6.70
C VAL A 186 -21.28 1.25 7.98
N VAL A 187 -20.55 1.18 9.10
CA VAL A 187 -20.93 1.81 10.36
C VAL A 187 -21.11 3.31 10.18
N THR A 188 -20.18 3.98 9.49
CA THR A 188 -20.27 5.42 9.21
C THR A 188 -21.50 5.76 8.36
N ALA A 189 -21.85 4.92 7.38
CA ALA A 189 -23.01 5.14 6.52
C ALA A 189 -24.33 5.21 7.31
N PHE A 190 -24.47 4.38 8.36
CA PHE A 190 -25.70 4.26 9.13
C PHE A 190 -25.72 5.11 10.41
N CYS A 191 -24.57 5.22 11.08
CA CYS A 191 -24.45 5.93 12.35
C CYS A 191 -24.01 7.40 12.19
N GLY A 192 -23.50 7.75 11.01
CA GLY A 192 -22.97 9.08 10.72
C GLY A 192 -21.59 9.33 11.35
N HIS A 193 -21.02 10.48 11.00
CA HIS A 193 -19.70 10.91 11.47
C HIS A 193 -19.67 11.15 13.00
N ALA A 194 -20.72 11.74 13.57
CA ALA A 194 -20.81 12.06 15.00
C ALA A 194 -20.78 10.82 15.92
N PHE A 195 -21.10 9.63 15.41
CA PHE A 195 -20.96 8.38 16.17
C PHE A 195 -19.52 8.19 16.69
N TRP A 196 -18.54 8.54 15.86
CA TRP A 196 -17.12 8.36 16.19
C TRP A 196 -16.65 9.28 17.32
N ASP A 197 -17.37 10.37 17.58
CA ASP A 197 -17.11 11.31 18.68
C ASP A 197 -17.73 10.88 20.00
N THR A 198 -18.48 9.77 20.02
CA THR A 198 -19.09 9.24 21.24
C THR A 198 -18.01 8.96 22.29
N PRO A 199 -18.14 9.46 23.53
CA PRO A 199 -17.15 9.19 24.58
C PRO A 199 -17.19 7.73 25.02
N VAL A 200 -16.01 7.10 25.07
CA VAL A 200 -15.79 5.78 25.69
C VAL A 200 -15.32 5.94 27.13
N THR A 201 -14.47 6.94 27.37
CA THR A 201 -14.04 7.39 28.71
C THR A 201 -14.21 8.91 28.82
N SER A 202 -13.81 9.49 29.96
CA SER A 202 -13.79 10.95 30.11
C SER A 202 -12.82 11.68 29.18
N SER A 203 -11.88 10.96 28.55
CA SER A 203 -10.82 11.55 27.72
C SER A 203 -10.69 10.94 26.32
N LEU A 204 -11.35 9.81 26.05
CA LEU A 204 -11.25 9.10 24.77
C LEU A 204 -12.63 8.93 24.15
N SER A 205 -12.73 9.28 22.87
CA SER A 205 -13.87 8.91 22.02
C SER A 205 -13.71 7.51 21.41
N VAL A 206 -14.76 7.03 20.73
CA VAL A 206 -14.71 5.79 19.93
C VAL A 206 -13.62 5.89 18.87
N ARG A 207 -13.49 7.05 18.20
CA ARG A 207 -12.43 7.34 17.24
C ARG A 207 -11.05 7.23 17.84
N ASP A 208 -10.81 7.89 18.98
CA ASP A 208 -9.49 7.86 19.63
C ASP A 208 -9.10 6.45 20.05
N THR A 209 -10.07 5.69 20.56
CA THR A 209 -9.90 4.29 20.94
C THR A 209 -9.54 3.44 19.72
N LEU A 210 -10.24 3.60 18.60
CA LEU A 210 -9.94 2.91 17.35
C LEU A 210 -8.54 3.24 16.82
N LEU A 211 -8.18 4.53 16.76
CA LEU A 211 -6.87 4.98 16.31
C LEU A 211 -5.74 4.43 17.19
N LEU A 212 -5.93 4.39 18.52
CA LEU A 212 -4.98 3.80 19.45
C LEU A 212 -4.83 2.30 19.24
N LEU A 213 -5.94 1.57 19.05
CA LEU A 213 -5.91 0.13 18.78
C LEU A 213 -5.17 -0.18 17.49
N VAL A 214 -5.42 0.59 16.41
CA VAL A 214 -4.69 0.45 15.16
C VAL A 214 -3.21 0.78 15.35
N ALA A 215 -2.87 1.85 16.07
CA ALA A 215 -1.48 2.20 16.33
C ALA A 215 -0.74 1.10 17.11
N VAL A 216 -1.37 0.50 18.12
CA VAL A 216 -0.82 -0.65 18.86
C VAL A 216 -0.65 -1.85 17.94
N ALA A 217 -1.67 -2.21 17.15
CA ALA A 217 -1.60 -3.33 16.22
C ALA A 217 -0.49 -3.17 15.18
N MET A 218 -0.37 -1.98 14.57
CA MET A 218 0.69 -1.68 13.59
C MET A 218 2.09 -1.69 14.23
N THR A 219 2.22 -1.21 15.48
CA THR A 219 3.49 -1.24 16.22
C THR A 219 3.93 -2.67 16.51
N LEU A 220 3.00 -3.52 16.97
CA LEU A 220 3.26 -4.94 17.23
C LEU A 220 3.64 -5.67 15.94
N GLN A 221 2.93 -5.41 14.84
CA GLN A 221 3.24 -6.00 13.55
C GLN A 221 4.63 -5.56 13.06
N GLY A 222 4.95 -4.27 13.13
CA GLY A 222 6.27 -3.77 12.72
C GLY A 222 7.41 -4.36 13.56
N TYR A 223 7.19 -4.55 14.87
CA TYR A 223 8.14 -5.25 15.74
C TYR A 223 8.36 -6.69 15.30
N ASP A 224 7.29 -7.44 14.99
CA ASP A 224 7.36 -8.81 14.48
C ASP A 224 8.17 -8.87 13.17
N ASN A 225 7.90 -8.00 12.20
CA ASN A 225 8.65 -7.94 10.93
C ASN A 225 10.16 -7.73 11.18
N VAL A 226 10.54 -6.82 12.09
CA VAL A 226 11.94 -6.56 12.44
C VAL A 226 12.59 -7.77 13.10
N GLN A 227 11.89 -8.45 14.01
CA GLN A 227 12.39 -9.66 14.65
C GLN A 227 12.66 -10.76 13.62
N MET A 228 11.76 -10.92 12.64
CA MET A 228 11.81 -11.98 11.64
C MET A 228 12.96 -11.78 10.67
N VAL A 229 13.20 -10.54 10.23
CA VAL A 229 14.39 -10.22 9.43
C VAL A 229 15.67 -10.44 10.23
N CYS A 230 15.73 -10.00 11.49
CA CYS A 230 16.90 -10.21 12.34
C CYS A 230 17.22 -11.70 12.52
N ALA A 231 16.20 -12.53 12.78
CA ALA A 231 16.34 -13.97 12.94
C ALA A 231 16.73 -14.67 11.63
N ALA A 232 16.19 -14.23 10.50
CA ALA A 232 16.57 -14.75 9.18
C ALA A 232 18.05 -14.47 8.87
N ILE A 233 18.54 -13.27 9.17
CA ILE A 233 19.96 -12.92 8.98
C ILE A 233 20.88 -13.77 9.86
N ASP A 234 20.48 -14.09 11.10
CA ASP A 234 21.29 -14.93 12.01
C ASP A 234 21.38 -16.39 11.56
N THR A 235 20.36 -16.89 10.86
CA THR A 235 20.24 -18.32 10.50
C THR A 235 20.71 -18.62 9.08
N GLN A 236 20.76 -17.62 8.20
CA GLN A 236 21.23 -17.77 6.83
C GLN A 236 22.76 -17.98 6.76
N GLN A 237 23.20 -18.98 5.98
CA GLN A 237 24.63 -19.20 5.74
C GLN A 237 25.29 -18.05 4.95
N GLN A 238 24.55 -17.42 4.04
CA GLN A 238 25.00 -16.26 3.25
C GLN A 238 23.89 -15.19 3.23
N PRO A 239 23.77 -14.38 4.30
CA PRO A 239 22.78 -13.32 4.34
C PRO A 239 23.09 -12.25 3.29
N ARG A 240 22.06 -11.59 2.76
CA ARG A 240 22.20 -10.52 1.75
C ARG A 240 23.05 -9.35 2.25
N CYS A 241 22.95 -9.03 3.54
CA CYS A 241 23.68 -7.95 4.19
C CYS A 241 23.72 -8.16 5.71
N SER A 242 24.44 -7.30 6.44
CA SER A 242 24.42 -7.31 7.91
C SER A 242 23.09 -6.76 8.46
N LYS A 243 22.78 -7.06 9.74
CA LYS A 243 21.60 -6.50 10.43
C LYS A 243 21.59 -4.98 10.41
N THR A 244 22.74 -4.35 10.63
CA THR A 244 22.87 -2.89 10.59
C THR A 244 22.51 -2.34 9.21
N GLN A 245 23.00 -2.98 8.15
CA GLN A 245 22.66 -2.58 6.78
C GLN A 245 21.18 -2.80 6.47
N ALA A 246 20.58 -3.90 6.95
CA ALA A 246 19.15 -4.16 6.81
C ALA A 246 18.31 -3.08 7.52
N LEU A 247 18.65 -2.72 8.75
CA LEU A 247 17.97 -1.68 9.51
C LEU A 247 18.12 -0.29 8.88
N LEU A 248 19.27 0.01 8.26
CA LEU A 248 19.47 1.27 7.53
C LEU A 248 18.52 1.39 6.32
N GLN A 249 17.98 0.30 5.78
CA GLN A 249 16.96 0.35 4.73
C GLN A 249 15.61 0.90 5.22
N LEU A 250 15.40 1.00 6.53
CA LEU A 250 14.21 1.61 7.14
C LEU A 250 14.32 3.14 7.28
N VAL A 251 15.53 3.71 7.09
CA VAL A 251 15.74 5.16 7.19
C VAL A 251 14.83 5.97 6.26
N PRO A 252 14.64 5.62 4.97
CA PRO A 252 13.79 6.40 4.08
C PRO A 252 12.34 6.48 4.53
N THR A 253 11.75 5.38 5.01
CA THR A 253 10.36 5.39 5.50
C THR A 253 10.26 6.19 6.81
N ALA A 254 11.21 6.06 7.72
CA ALA A 254 11.26 6.86 8.94
C ALA A 254 11.43 8.36 8.63
N SER A 255 12.27 8.72 7.66
CA SER A 255 12.44 10.10 7.21
C SER A 255 11.16 10.69 6.63
N ILE A 256 10.37 9.90 5.87
CA ILE A 256 9.09 10.36 5.36
C ILE A 256 8.12 10.67 6.50
N VAL A 257 7.98 9.76 7.47
CA VAL A 257 7.06 9.98 8.61
C VAL A 257 7.49 11.19 9.44
N LEU A 258 8.75 11.26 9.85
CA LEU A 258 9.27 12.36 10.66
C LEU A 258 9.19 13.69 9.92
N GLY A 259 9.57 13.73 8.64
CA GLY A 259 9.47 14.93 7.83
C GLY A 259 8.02 15.38 7.62
N SER A 260 7.06 14.45 7.53
CA SER A 260 5.63 14.78 7.45
C SER A 260 5.10 15.40 8.75
N VAL A 261 5.56 14.92 9.90
CA VAL A 261 5.23 15.53 11.20
C VAL A 261 5.80 16.95 11.29
N VAL A 262 7.06 17.16 10.88
CA VAL A 262 7.67 18.50 10.81
C VAL A 262 6.90 19.41 9.86
N TRP A 263 6.43 18.91 8.72
CA TRP A 263 5.59 19.67 7.80
C TRP A 263 4.32 20.16 8.50
N MET A 264 3.56 19.26 9.16
CA MET A 264 2.34 19.63 9.88
C MET A 264 2.57 20.61 11.04
N GLN A 265 3.76 20.61 11.63
CA GLN A 265 4.14 21.57 12.66
C GLN A 265 4.52 22.94 12.09
N SER A 266 4.91 22.98 10.81
CA SER A 266 5.40 24.19 10.14
C SER A 266 4.32 24.93 9.36
N ASP A 267 3.23 24.25 8.98
CA ASP A 267 2.16 24.84 8.17
C ASP A 267 0.80 24.17 8.42
N ASP A 268 -0.28 24.89 8.12
CA ASP A 268 -1.65 24.38 8.28
C ASP A 268 -2.06 23.50 7.10
N VAL A 269 -1.75 22.21 7.21
CA VAL A 269 -2.09 21.20 6.18
C VAL A 269 -3.60 21.03 5.98
N ALA A 270 -4.45 21.52 6.89
CA ALA A 270 -5.90 21.42 6.74
C ALA A 270 -6.40 22.18 5.50
N ALA A 271 -5.68 23.23 5.08
CA ALA A 271 -5.98 23.99 3.87
C ALA A 271 -5.72 23.21 2.56
N TYR A 272 -4.97 22.11 2.60
CA TYR A 272 -4.58 21.32 1.42
C TYR A 272 -4.39 19.83 1.73
N GLY A 273 -5.27 19.27 2.56
CA GLY A 273 -5.11 17.94 3.12
C GLY A 273 -4.87 16.84 2.08
N TYR A 274 -5.72 16.72 1.05
CA TYR A 274 -5.57 15.67 0.04
C TYR A 274 -4.21 15.67 -0.69
N PRO A 275 -3.74 16.79 -1.26
CA PRO A 275 -2.38 16.88 -1.81
C PRO A 275 -1.29 16.40 -0.84
N PHE A 276 -1.38 16.79 0.44
CA PHE A 276 -0.41 16.40 1.47
C PHE A 276 -0.46 14.90 1.75
N PHE A 277 -1.60 14.36 2.21
CA PHE A 277 -1.71 12.95 2.62
C PHE A 277 -1.46 11.98 1.45
N LEU A 278 -1.95 12.29 0.25
CA LEU A 278 -1.68 11.46 -0.93
C LEU A 278 -0.19 11.46 -1.27
N ALA A 279 0.52 12.58 -1.16
CA ALA A 279 1.95 12.62 -1.46
C ALA A 279 2.77 11.78 -0.48
N ILE A 280 2.43 11.82 0.82
CA ILE A 280 3.07 10.99 1.85
C ILE A 280 2.80 9.50 1.61
N GLY A 281 1.54 9.14 1.34
CA GLY A 281 1.17 7.76 1.05
C GLY A 281 1.86 7.22 -0.22
N LEU A 282 1.80 7.96 -1.32
CA LEU A 282 2.40 7.56 -2.60
C LEU A 282 3.94 7.54 -2.56
N SER A 283 4.55 8.28 -1.63
CA SER A 283 5.98 8.13 -1.36
C SER A 283 6.30 6.73 -0.80
N HIS A 284 5.46 6.21 0.11
CA HIS A 284 5.59 4.83 0.60
C HIS A 284 5.27 3.79 -0.47
N VAL A 285 4.34 4.06 -1.38
CA VAL A 285 4.10 3.21 -2.57
C VAL A 285 5.35 3.10 -3.42
N THR A 286 6.04 4.21 -3.65
CA THR A 286 7.30 4.25 -4.40
C THR A 286 8.38 3.41 -3.71
N LEU A 287 8.54 3.55 -2.40
CA LEU A 287 9.50 2.75 -1.62
C LEU A 287 9.17 1.25 -1.67
N SER A 288 7.89 0.89 -1.48
CA SER A 288 7.43 -0.50 -1.48
C SER A 288 7.63 -1.16 -2.85
N SER A 289 7.27 -0.45 -3.93
CA SER A 289 7.45 -0.96 -5.29
C SER A 289 8.92 -1.16 -5.63
N ARG A 290 9.81 -0.25 -5.21
CA ARG A 290 11.26 -0.42 -5.40
C ARG A 290 11.81 -1.58 -4.55
N MET A 291 11.27 -1.83 -3.35
CA MET A 291 11.64 -2.97 -2.52
C MET A 291 11.25 -4.29 -3.18
N ILE A 292 10.01 -4.38 -3.68
CA ILE A 292 9.50 -5.53 -4.43
C ILE A 292 10.40 -5.81 -5.63
N VAL A 293 10.66 -4.80 -6.47
CA VAL A 293 11.55 -4.96 -7.64
C VAL A 293 12.96 -5.38 -7.22
N SER A 294 13.54 -4.78 -6.17
CA SER A 294 14.86 -5.18 -5.67
C SER A 294 14.89 -6.64 -5.21
N HIS A 295 13.85 -7.09 -4.50
CA HIS A 295 13.75 -8.48 -4.08
C HIS A 295 13.70 -9.43 -5.28
N MET A 296 12.74 -9.19 -6.17
CA MET A 296 12.43 -10.08 -7.30
C MET A 296 13.56 -10.09 -8.34
N CYS A 297 14.18 -8.95 -8.60
CA CYS A 297 15.37 -8.87 -9.47
C CYS A 297 16.66 -9.36 -8.78
N LYS A 298 16.62 -9.76 -7.51
CA LYS A 298 17.79 -10.19 -6.72
C LYS A 298 18.92 -9.15 -6.71
N ILE A 299 18.55 -7.87 -6.61
CA ILE A 299 19.50 -6.74 -6.56
C ILE A 299 19.42 -6.03 -5.20
N PRO A 300 20.50 -5.34 -4.78
CA PRO A 300 20.47 -4.55 -3.56
C PRO A 300 19.37 -3.48 -3.58
N PHE A 301 18.67 -3.32 -2.46
CA PHE A 301 17.80 -2.16 -2.26
C PHE A 301 18.66 -0.92 -1.96
N ALA A 302 18.66 0.04 -2.89
CA ALA A 302 19.42 1.29 -2.76
C ALA A 302 18.87 2.18 -1.63
N GLY A 303 19.68 3.13 -1.14
CA GLY A 303 19.33 3.98 0.01
C GLY A 303 18.21 5.01 -0.20
N GLN A 304 17.58 5.07 -1.38
CA GLN A 304 16.42 5.93 -1.69
C GLN A 304 16.61 7.43 -1.37
N ALA A 305 17.83 7.94 -1.54
CA ALA A 305 18.18 9.32 -1.24
C ALA A 305 17.35 10.33 -2.05
N ASP A 306 16.94 9.98 -3.27
CA ASP A 306 16.07 10.80 -4.12
C ASP A 306 14.73 11.13 -3.43
N MET A 307 14.10 10.15 -2.79
CA MET A 307 12.83 10.36 -2.07
C MET A 307 13.01 11.22 -0.81
N VAL A 308 14.10 10.98 -0.06
CA VAL A 308 14.41 11.74 1.17
C VAL A 308 14.79 13.19 0.81
N CYS A 309 15.62 13.38 -0.21
CA CYS A 309 15.98 14.72 -0.69
C CYS A 309 14.78 15.47 -1.27
N LEU A 310 13.85 14.77 -1.95
CA LEU A 310 12.63 15.40 -2.45
C LEU A 310 11.76 15.94 -1.31
N LEU A 311 11.58 15.17 -0.23
CA LEU A 311 10.88 15.65 0.96
C LEU A 311 11.64 16.80 1.64
N GLY A 312 12.97 16.67 1.78
CA GLY A 312 13.81 17.72 2.33
C GLY A 312 13.72 19.03 1.54
N ALA A 313 13.64 18.95 0.20
CA ALA A 313 13.46 20.11 -0.66
C ALA A 313 12.07 20.74 -0.48
N ALA A 314 11.02 19.93 -0.32
CA ALA A 314 9.68 20.44 -0.04
C ALA A 314 9.60 21.16 1.32
N LEU A 315 10.20 20.58 2.37
CA LEU A 315 10.31 21.20 3.69
C LEU A 315 11.15 22.48 3.66
N ALA A 316 12.27 22.46 2.94
CA ALA A 316 13.09 23.65 2.75
C ALA A 316 12.29 24.74 2.04
N ALA A 317 11.55 24.42 0.97
CA ALA A 317 10.69 25.37 0.29
C ALA A 317 9.61 25.95 1.22
N LEU A 318 9.02 25.12 2.08
CA LEU A 318 7.99 25.52 3.04
C LEU A 318 8.50 26.57 4.03
N VAL A 319 9.73 26.42 4.53
CA VAL A 319 10.30 27.29 5.57
C VAL A 319 11.08 28.48 5.01
N SER A 320 11.66 28.35 3.81
CA SER A 320 12.58 29.36 3.24
C SER A 320 12.00 30.20 2.12
N THR A 321 10.78 29.92 1.65
CA THR A 321 10.15 30.66 0.55
C THR A 321 8.76 31.17 0.94
N ASN A 322 8.23 32.12 0.18
CA ASN A 322 6.86 32.62 0.32
C ASN A 322 5.84 31.80 -0.50
N VAL A 323 6.22 30.61 -0.99
CA VAL A 323 5.32 29.76 -1.78
C VAL A 323 4.29 29.12 -0.83
N HIS A 324 3.01 29.20 -1.18
CA HIS A 324 1.95 28.60 -0.37
C HIS A 324 2.13 27.08 -0.24
N GLY A 325 1.90 26.55 0.97
CA GLY A 325 2.03 25.11 1.26
C GLY A 325 1.20 24.23 0.34
N ALA A 326 0.00 24.67 -0.06
CA ALA A 326 -0.84 23.97 -1.03
C ALA A 326 -0.13 23.75 -2.38
N THR A 327 0.60 24.75 -2.88
CA THR A 327 1.39 24.66 -4.10
C THR A 327 2.54 23.69 -3.92
N ILE A 328 3.26 23.77 -2.79
CA ILE A 328 4.38 22.88 -2.47
C ILE A 328 3.90 21.42 -2.40
N ALA A 329 2.81 21.16 -1.68
CA ALA A 329 2.22 19.82 -1.55
C ALA A 329 1.75 19.27 -2.91
N THR A 330 1.12 20.11 -3.75
CA THR A 330 0.68 19.70 -5.09
C THR A 330 1.85 19.39 -6.02
N VAL A 331 2.92 20.20 -5.98
CA VAL A 331 4.16 19.93 -6.73
C VAL A 331 4.82 18.65 -6.23
N TYR A 332 4.95 18.49 -4.91
CA TYR A 332 5.53 17.29 -4.30
C TYR A 332 4.74 16.03 -4.70
N LEU A 333 3.40 16.05 -4.59
CA LEU A 333 2.51 14.99 -5.07
C LEU A 333 2.76 14.68 -6.55
N SER A 334 2.78 15.70 -7.40
CA SER A 334 2.93 15.55 -8.85
C SER A 334 4.28 14.91 -9.20
N VAL A 335 5.35 15.30 -8.53
CA VAL A 335 6.68 14.73 -8.72
C VAL A 335 6.72 13.27 -8.24
N VAL A 336 6.16 12.95 -7.07
CA VAL A 336 6.09 11.57 -6.56
C VAL A 336 5.30 10.66 -7.52
N VAL A 337 4.13 11.11 -7.97
CA VAL A 337 3.30 10.37 -8.96
C VAL A 337 4.06 10.17 -10.26
N GLY A 338 4.71 11.21 -10.78
CA GLY A 338 5.50 11.14 -12.00
C GLY A 338 6.69 10.18 -11.87
N MET A 339 7.43 10.28 -10.78
CA MET A 339 8.57 9.39 -10.48
C MET A 339 8.13 7.93 -10.39
N HIS A 340 7.06 7.64 -9.63
CA HIS A 340 6.53 6.30 -9.47
C HIS A 340 6.03 5.71 -10.79
N SER A 341 5.21 6.49 -11.51
CA SER A 341 4.61 6.05 -12.78
C SER A 341 5.68 5.77 -13.85
N CYS A 342 6.65 6.68 -14.00
CA CYS A 342 7.78 6.49 -14.92
C CYS A 342 8.63 5.27 -14.53
N TYR A 343 8.88 5.06 -13.25
CA TYR A 343 9.62 3.89 -12.77
C TYR A 343 8.88 2.59 -13.09
N MET A 344 7.61 2.48 -12.69
CA MET A 344 6.81 1.28 -12.90
C MET A 344 6.57 0.98 -14.37
N ALA A 345 6.26 1.98 -15.20
CA ALA A 345 6.08 1.79 -16.64
C ALA A 345 7.34 1.23 -17.31
N ASN A 346 8.52 1.71 -16.92
CA ASN A 346 9.79 1.21 -17.45
C ASN A 346 10.10 -0.21 -16.97
N VAL A 347 9.95 -0.48 -15.67
CA VAL A 347 10.19 -1.81 -15.09
C VAL A 347 9.26 -2.86 -15.70
N VAL A 348 7.95 -2.58 -15.75
CA VAL A 348 6.94 -3.49 -16.32
C VAL A 348 7.24 -3.78 -17.79
N ARG A 349 7.61 -2.74 -18.57
CA ARG A 349 7.97 -2.91 -19.98
C ARG A 349 9.23 -3.74 -20.16
N GLU A 350 10.28 -3.49 -19.39
CA GLU A 350 11.56 -4.19 -19.48
C GLU A 350 11.43 -5.67 -19.05
N ILE A 351 10.74 -5.94 -17.94
CA ILE A 351 10.46 -7.31 -17.48
C ILE A 351 9.55 -8.03 -18.48
N GLY A 352 8.46 -7.40 -18.93
CA GLY A 352 7.54 -7.98 -19.91
C GLY A 352 8.24 -8.34 -21.23
N ALA A 353 9.10 -7.46 -21.74
CA ALA A 353 9.91 -7.74 -22.93
C ALA A 353 10.90 -8.89 -22.71
N TYR A 354 11.58 -8.93 -21.58
CA TYR A 354 12.58 -9.97 -21.28
C TYR A 354 11.96 -11.36 -21.08
N LEU A 355 10.82 -11.43 -20.39
CA LEU A 355 10.10 -12.68 -20.12
C LEU A 355 9.14 -13.08 -21.26
N GLY A 356 8.99 -12.23 -22.29
CA GLY A 356 8.06 -12.48 -23.40
C GLY A 356 6.58 -12.40 -23.02
N ILE A 357 6.24 -11.66 -21.95
CA ILE A 357 4.90 -11.53 -21.39
C ILE A 357 4.19 -10.30 -21.99
N CYS A 358 3.00 -10.52 -22.53
CA CYS A 358 2.09 -9.43 -22.87
C CYS A 358 1.29 -9.06 -21.61
N VAL A 359 1.51 -7.85 -21.07
CA VAL A 359 0.96 -7.45 -19.76
C VAL A 359 -0.55 -7.66 -19.65
N LEU A 360 -1.30 -7.35 -20.72
CA LEU A 360 -2.77 -7.35 -20.69
C LEU A 360 -3.41 -8.54 -21.42
N LEU A 361 -2.61 -9.48 -21.95
CA LEU A 361 -3.11 -10.57 -22.80
C LEU A 361 -2.46 -11.89 -22.44
N ILE A 362 -3.25 -12.96 -22.46
CA ILE A 362 -2.72 -14.32 -22.39
C ILE A 362 -2.35 -14.75 -23.81
N LYS A 363 -1.08 -15.09 -24.04
CA LYS A 363 -0.67 -15.69 -25.31
C LYS A 363 -1.28 -17.10 -25.42
N PRO A 364 -1.85 -17.47 -26.59
CA PRO A 364 -2.20 -18.85 -26.87
C PRO A 364 -0.96 -19.73 -26.65
N ARG A 365 -1.15 -20.91 -26.06
CA ARG A 365 -0.10 -21.93 -26.03
C ARG A 365 -0.03 -22.56 -27.42
N ASP A 366 1.13 -22.45 -28.06
CA ASP A 366 1.43 -23.18 -29.29
C ASP A 366 1.52 -24.70 -29.04
#